data_AF-A0AAU0NT43-F1
#
_entry.id   AF-A0AAU0NT43-F1
#
_cell.length_a   1.000
_cell.length_b   1.000
_cell.length_c   1.000
_cell.angle_alpha   90.00
_cell.angle_beta   90.00
_cell.angle_gamma   90.00
#
_symmetry.space_group_name_H-M   'P 1'
#
loop_
_entity.id
_entity.type
_entity.pdbx_description
1 polymer ?
#
loop_
_entity_poly.entity_id
_entity_poly.type
_entity_poly.pdbx_seq_one_letter_code
_entity_poly.pdbx_strand_id
1 'polypeptide(L)' 'MNNEIRWHRDRKVSDELMEKVEKYFNVKFPKTYKEIIKDHDGGDPRIKNSKENGRRHF' A
#
# COMPACT_ATOMS: atom_id res chain seq x y z
N MET A 1 4.29 -28.81 2.64
CA MET A 1 3.37 -27.72 3.06
C MET A 1 3.50 -26.61 2.04
N ASN A 2 2.43 -26.30 1.29
CA ASN A 2 2.43 -25.16 0.38
C ASN A 2 2.16 -23.89 1.18
N ASN A 3 3.22 -23.15 1.51
CA ASN A 3 3.10 -21.82 2.09
C ASN A 3 2.72 -20.85 0.97
N GLU A 4 1.43 -20.56 0.82
CA GLU A 4 0.93 -19.60 -0.16
C GLU A 4 1.34 -18.18 0.30
N ILE A 5 2.32 -17.57 -0.38
CA ILE A 5 2.68 -16.16 -0.17
C ILE A 5 1.62 -15.31 -0.86
N ARG A 6 0.94 -14.44 -0.10
CA ARG A 6 -0.02 -13.46 -0.64
C ARG A 6 0.50 -12.06 -0.41
N TRP A 7 0.42 -11.24 -1.46
CA TRP A 7 0.68 -9.81 -1.34
C TRP A 7 -0.50 -9.14 -0.63
N HIS A 8 -0.27 -8.66 0.59
CA HIS A 8 -1.28 -7.91 1.32
C HIS A 8 -1.18 -6.44 0.91
N ARG A 9 -2.17 -5.98 0.14
CA ARG A 9 -2.28 -4.56 -0.19
C ARG A 9 -2.82 -3.81 1.02
N ASP A 10 -2.14 -2.77 1.43
CA ASP A 10 -2.82 -1.69 2.13
C ASP A 10 -3.59 -0.84 1.11
N ARG A 11 -4.51 -0.04 1.62
CA ARG A 11 -5.78 0.36 0.99
C ARG A 11 -5.58 1.13 -0.33
N LYS A 12 -6.66 1.29 -1.12
CA LYS A 12 -6.63 2.19 -2.29
C LYS A 12 -6.24 3.60 -1.84
N VAL A 13 -5.25 4.19 -2.51
CA VAL A 13 -4.88 5.59 -2.31
C VAL A 13 -5.84 6.49 -3.09
N SER A 14 -6.39 7.50 -2.43
CA SER A 14 -7.23 8.50 -3.07
C SER A 14 -6.40 9.63 -3.69
N ASP A 15 -6.99 10.32 -4.65
CA ASP A 15 -6.41 11.51 -5.29
C ASP A 15 -6.10 12.61 -4.26
N GLU A 16 -6.98 12.80 -3.29
CA GLU A 16 -6.80 13.76 -2.20
C GLU A 16 -5.56 13.45 -1.35
N LEU A 17 -5.29 12.16 -1.07
CA LEU A 17 -4.10 11.76 -0.34
C LEU A 17 -2.84 12.05 -1.17
N MET A 18 -2.86 11.78 -2.47
CA MET A 18 -1.73 12.10 -3.34
C MET A 18 -1.44 13.59 -3.43
N GLU A 19 -2.47 14.42 -3.50
CA GLU A 19 -2.32 15.87 -3.51
C GLU A 19 -1.70 16.39 -2.20
N LYS A 20 -2.08 15.83 -1.06
CA LYS A 20 -1.48 16.16 0.24
C LYS A 20 0.01 15.84 0.27
N VAL A 21 0.42 14.68 -0.25
CA VAL A 21 1.84 14.27 -0.31
C VAL A 21 2.63 15.17 -1.25
N GLU A 22 2.13 15.42 -2.46
CA GLU A 22 2.76 16.34 -3.43
C GLU A 22 2.96 17.73 -2.82
N LYS A 23 1.96 18.26 -2.11
CA LYS A 23 2.05 19.56 -1.44
C LYS A 23 3.05 19.55 -0.29
N TYR A 24 3.05 18.51 0.55
CA TYR A 24 3.94 18.40 1.70
C TYR A 24 5.41 18.38 1.30
N PHE A 25 5.75 17.59 0.28
CA PHE A 25 7.12 17.51 -0.23
C PHE A 25 7.45 18.58 -1.27
N ASN A 26 6.48 19.41 -1.67
CA ASN A 26 6.58 20.38 -2.76
C ASN A 26 7.12 19.77 -4.07
N VAL A 27 6.56 18.61 -4.44
CA VAL A 27 6.92 17.85 -5.64
C VAL A 27 5.68 17.56 -6.49
N LYS A 28 5.91 17.15 -7.75
CA LYS A 28 4.86 16.60 -8.61
C LYS A 28 5.26 15.22 -9.09
N PHE A 29 4.44 14.23 -8.79
CA PHE A 29 4.70 12.86 -9.24
C PHE A 29 4.23 12.68 -10.69
N PRO A 30 4.95 11.88 -11.49
CA PRO A 30 4.49 11.48 -12.81
C PRO A 30 3.11 10.81 -12.76
N LYS A 31 2.30 11.01 -13.82
CA LYS A 31 0.97 10.41 -13.92
C LYS A 31 1.00 8.89 -13.73
N THR A 32 1.93 8.22 -14.40
CA THR A 32 2.12 6.77 -14.34
C THR A 32 2.44 6.28 -12.93
N TYR A 33 3.25 7.02 -12.18
CA TYR A 33 3.54 6.69 -10.78
C TYR A 33 2.28 6.77 -9.91
N LYS A 34 1.48 7.83 -10.09
CA LYS A 34 0.22 8.01 -9.36
C LYS A 34 -0.80 6.93 -9.68
N GLU A 35 -0.89 6.50 -10.94
CA GLU A 35 -1.78 5.38 -11.33
C GLU A 35 -1.37 4.08 -10.63
N ILE A 36 -0.07 3.75 -10.62
CA ILE A 36 0.46 2.56 -9.94
C ILE A 36 0.14 2.60 -8.44
N ILE A 37 0.42 3.72 -7.76
CA ILE A 37 0.19 3.86 -6.32
C ILE A 37 -1.30 3.79 -5.95
N LYS A 38 -2.18 4.36 -6.78
CA LYS A 38 -3.65 4.28 -6.55
C LYS A 38 -4.17 2.85 -6.56
N ASP A 39 -3.62 2.02 -7.44
CA ASP A 39 -4.01 0.61 -7.58
C ASP A 39 -3.25 -0.31 -6.61
N HIS A 40 -2.06 0.13 -6.19
CA HIS A 40 -1.09 -0.61 -5.40
C HIS A 40 -0.33 0.33 -4.45
N ASP A 41 -0.93 0.66 -3.30
CA ASP A 41 -0.29 1.45 -2.24
C ASP A 41 0.76 0.64 -1.48
N GLY A 42 1.75 0.14 -2.21
CA GLY A 42 2.68 -0.86 -1.70
C GLY A 42 1.96 -2.10 -1.18
N GLY A 43 2.48 -2.63 -0.08
CA GLY A 43 2.11 -3.91 0.51
C GLY A 43 3.33 -4.75 0.87
N ASP A 44 3.09 -5.82 1.62
CA ASP A 44 4.13 -6.75 2.06
C ASP A 44 3.74 -8.21 1.74
N PRO A 45 4.71 -9.08 1.39
CA PRO A 45 4.44 -10.49 1.19
C PRO A 45 4.14 -11.15 2.54
N ARG A 46 2.90 -11.61 2.73
CA ARG A 46 2.48 -12.33 3.93
C ARG A 46 2.35 -13.81 3.64
N ILE A 47 2.91 -14.62 4.54
CA ILE A 47 2.70 -16.06 4.52
C ILE A 47 1.28 -16.32 5.02
N LYS A 48 0.44 -16.89 4.18
CA LYS A 48 -0.90 -17.35 4.57
C LYS A 48 -0.72 -18.61 5.42
N ASN A 49 -0.42 -18.45 6.72
CA ASN A 49 -0.66 -19.42 7.81
C ASN A 49 0.03 -18.96 9.11
N SER A 50 -0.71 -18.27 9.99
CA SER A 50 -0.99 -18.68 11.38
C SER A 50 -1.51 -17.48 12.19
N LYS A 51 -2.84 -17.45 12.37
CA LYS A 51 -3.59 -16.60 13.31
C LYS A 51 -3.62 -15.10 12.97
N GLU A 52 -4.80 -14.63 12.56
CA GLU A 52 -5.29 -13.27 12.79
C GLU A 52 -5.28 -12.95 14.29
N ASN A 53 -4.12 -12.82 14.92
CA ASN A 53 -3.97 -12.43 16.31
C ASN A 53 -2.73 -11.58 16.45
N GLY A 54 -2.87 -10.29 16.18
CA GLY A 54 -1.79 -9.34 16.40
C GLY A 54 -2.08 -7.98 15.80
N ARG A 55 -3.03 -7.25 16.41
CA ARG A 55 -3.02 -5.78 16.38
C ARG A 55 -1.58 -5.29 16.44
N ARG A 56 -1.13 -4.55 15.44
CA ARG A 56 -0.10 -3.53 15.63
C ARG A 56 -0.61 -2.25 14.99
N HIS A 57 -1.19 -1.42 15.84
CA HIS A 57 -1.14 0.02 15.68
C HIS A 57 0.32 0.43 15.49
N PHE A 58 0.59 1.14 14.41
CA PHE A 58 1.58 2.21 14.38
C PHE A 58 0.90 3.40 13.73
#